data_AF-A0A6G7BT75-F1
#
_entry.id   AF-A0A6G7BT75-F1
#
_cell.length_a   1.000
_cell.length_b   1.000
_cell.length_c   1.000
_cell.angle_alpha   90.00
_cell.angle_beta   90.00
_cell.angle_gamma   90.00
#
_symmetry.space_group_name_H-M   'P 1'
#
loop_
_entity.id
_entity.type
_entity.pdbx_description
1 polymer ?
#
loop_
_entity_poly.entity_id
_entity_poly.type
_entity_poly.pdbx_seq_one_letter_code
_entity_poly.pdbx_strand_id
1 'polypeptide(L)'
;MNGHPKSSVLRYVIFQLSVLLFCVGVAKSQVKKSIEIGAPTQAILFVTNASDKSTDFMMRLHDQKANEIIRQIPYSTTKLLVTKTDAQQLTFIVNKSKWTLDVATLKQRNAMILFDGQNKPKVIYDSQTYLHAAKFILENNKQTPVQKKALQYDAKQFFDSIAAIPFKPSRQYAEGIISRSSLPIYSTQKKGKYDGTYISQTFTGENLEKPSGMITTVYQQGKELSANNLSNGINFYTKYFYNKWGLIDSIQQLQNSKWSSSTIYQYLPHAILITDPERRSASIHHLNDQYQVVREESIHFVYQRMHWVDYRYNENGQLIEEVSGLNDAIENRRLYYYDNPKADNFSSWQVFDATGKLTAESKIAVQGNESTYLFYRDGTLELKIVSKEQGDYQYESTVFDKQNKITSKTIQTKKSSSNSQ
;
A
#
# COMPACT_ATOMS: atom_id res chain seq x y z
N MET A 1 12.11 39.03 -13.12
CA MET A 1 12.99 37.97 -12.58
C MET A 1 12.46 37.56 -11.22
N ASN A 2 11.97 36.32 -11.12
CA ASN A 2 11.80 35.51 -9.90
C ASN A 2 11.16 34.20 -10.37
N GLY A 3 12.03 33.27 -10.77
CA GLY A 3 11.64 31.93 -11.20
C GLY A 3 11.26 31.10 -9.99
N HIS A 4 9.96 30.87 -9.81
CA HIS A 4 9.49 29.80 -8.94
C HIS A 4 9.92 28.45 -9.55
N PRO A 5 10.57 27.55 -8.81
CA PRO A 5 10.82 26.21 -9.31
C PRO A 5 9.48 25.48 -9.40
N LYS A 6 9.02 25.29 -10.64
CA LYS A 6 7.92 24.40 -11.01
C LYS A 6 8.41 22.97 -10.79
N SER A 7 8.17 22.42 -9.61
CA SER A 7 8.32 20.98 -9.36
C SER A 7 7.19 20.53 -8.45
N SER A 8 6.01 20.40 -9.06
CA SER A 8 4.76 20.09 -8.36
C SER A 8 4.23 18.70 -8.70
N VAL A 9 4.81 18.04 -9.71
CA VAL A 9 4.39 16.73 -10.22
C VAL A 9 4.90 15.57 -9.35
N LEU A 10 5.96 15.77 -8.57
CA LEU A 10 6.68 14.71 -7.89
C LEU A 10 5.88 14.00 -6.78
N ARG A 11 5.00 14.71 -6.04
CA ARG A 11 4.09 14.05 -5.09
C ARG A 11 3.13 13.09 -5.82
N TYR A 12 2.69 13.41 -7.03
CA TYR A 12 1.74 12.55 -7.75
C TYR A 12 2.42 11.32 -8.34
N VAL A 13 3.62 11.49 -8.91
CA VAL A 13 4.42 10.38 -9.43
C VAL A 13 4.86 9.45 -8.29
N ILE A 14 5.34 9.98 -7.16
CA ILE A 14 5.73 9.16 -6.00
C ILE A 14 4.52 8.48 -5.35
N PHE A 15 3.37 9.16 -5.21
CA PHE A 15 2.16 8.58 -4.61
C PHE A 15 1.50 7.54 -5.54
N GLN A 16 1.38 7.83 -6.85
CA GLN A 16 0.87 6.88 -7.86
C GLN A 16 1.83 5.69 -8.04
N LEU A 17 3.16 5.88 -8.06
CA LEU A 17 4.11 4.77 -8.12
C LEU A 17 4.22 3.99 -6.81
N SER A 18 3.99 4.60 -5.64
CA SER A 18 3.88 3.82 -4.41
C SER A 18 2.65 2.89 -4.42
N VAL A 19 1.55 3.29 -5.06
CA VAL A 19 0.39 2.42 -5.32
C VAL A 19 0.68 1.41 -6.44
N LEU A 20 1.44 1.78 -7.48
CA LEU A 20 1.81 0.88 -8.59
C LEU A 20 2.88 -0.16 -8.20
N LEU A 21 3.82 0.16 -7.30
CA LEU A 21 4.83 -0.79 -6.80
C LEU A 21 4.20 -1.92 -5.96
N PHE A 22 2.98 -1.74 -5.46
CA PHE A 22 2.19 -2.82 -4.86
C PHE A 22 1.39 -3.64 -5.90
N CYS A 23 1.31 -3.20 -7.16
CA CYS A 23 0.44 -3.81 -8.19
C CYS A 23 1.16 -4.32 -9.45
N VAL A 24 2.42 -3.94 -9.73
CA VAL A 24 3.17 -4.47 -10.89
C VAL A 24 4.02 -5.65 -10.45
N GLY A 25 3.45 -6.85 -10.57
CA GLY A 25 4.22 -8.08 -10.61
C GLY A 25 5.22 -8.01 -11.76
N VAL A 26 6.51 -7.95 -11.43
CA VAL A 26 7.59 -8.10 -12.41
C VAL A 26 7.43 -9.46 -13.07
N ALA A 27 7.18 -9.46 -14.39
CA ALA A 27 7.30 -10.66 -15.21
C ALA A 27 8.75 -11.15 -15.12
N LYS A 28 8.96 -12.22 -14.35
CA LYS A 28 10.25 -12.90 -14.29
C LYS A 28 10.32 -13.91 -15.42
N SER A 29 11.45 -13.86 -16.13
CA SER A 29 12.10 -15.01 -16.78
C SER A 29 11.79 -16.31 -16.03
N GLN A 30 11.53 -17.42 -16.76
CA GLN A 30 11.25 -18.75 -16.22
C GLN A 30 12.45 -19.33 -15.46
N VAL A 31 12.79 -18.68 -14.35
CA VAL A 31 13.49 -19.28 -13.24
C VAL A 31 12.41 -20.04 -12.48
N LYS A 32 12.58 -21.36 -12.29
CA LYS A 32 11.72 -22.14 -11.39
C LYS A 32 11.55 -21.35 -10.11
N LYS A 33 10.31 -21.01 -9.73
CA LYS A 33 10.04 -20.19 -8.55
C LYS A 33 10.55 -20.95 -7.33
N SER A 34 11.71 -20.58 -6.80
CA SER A 34 12.33 -21.26 -5.67
C SER A 34 12.29 -20.37 -4.44
N ILE A 35 12.10 -21.00 -3.28
CA ILE A 35 12.26 -20.34 -1.98
C ILE A 35 13.38 -21.05 -1.25
N GLU A 36 14.32 -20.28 -0.71
CA GLU A 36 15.34 -20.74 0.19
C GLU A 36 15.08 -20.17 1.59
N ILE A 37 15.11 -21.04 2.60
CA ILE A 37 14.82 -20.72 4.00
C ILE A 37 16.07 -21.05 4.81
N GLY A 38 16.91 -20.04 5.04
CA GLY A 38 18.06 -20.10 5.96
C GLY A 38 17.76 -19.59 7.37
N ALA A 39 16.68 -18.81 7.49
CA ALA A 39 16.00 -18.39 8.71
C ALA A 39 14.58 -17.94 8.29
N PRO A 40 13.54 -18.10 9.11
CA PRO A 40 13.54 -18.57 10.50
C PRO A 40 13.74 -20.09 10.65
N THR A 41 13.99 -20.55 11.88
CA THR A 41 14.33 -21.96 12.16
C THR A 41 13.19 -22.93 11.85
N GLN A 42 11.93 -22.52 11.86
CA GLN A 42 10.78 -23.41 11.61
C GLN A 42 9.88 -22.85 10.52
N ALA A 43 9.16 -23.71 9.81
CA ALA A 43 8.22 -23.28 8.77
C ALA A 43 6.96 -24.16 8.68
N ILE A 44 5.84 -23.51 8.38
CA ILE A 44 4.58 -24.12 7.98
C ILE A 44 4.20 -23.47 6.64
N LEU A 45 4.41 -24.18 5.54
CA LEU A 45 4.15 -23.67 4.19
C LEU A 45 2.97 -24.39 3.58
N PHE A 46 2.04 -23.65 2.99
CA PHE A 46 0.92 -24.23 2.24
C PHE A 46 1.23 -24.09 0.75
N VAL A 47 1.47 -25.22 0.08
CA VAL A 47 1.91 -25.26 -1.31
C VAL A 47 0.81 -25.72 -2.24
N THR A 48 0.80 -25.15 -3.45
CA THR A 48 -0.03 -25.62 -4.56
C THR A 48 0.85 -26.11 -5.70
N ASN A 49 0.77 -27.41 -6.02
CA ASN A 49 1.38 -28.00 -7.21
C ASN A 49 0.48 -27.77 -8.43
N ALA A 50 0.87 -26.82 -9.29
CA ALA A 50 0.10 -26.46 -10.48
C ALA A 50 0.04 -27.55 -11.58
N SER A 51 0.86 -28.60 -11.49
CA SER A 51 0.85 -29.70 -12.48
C SER A 51 -0.26 -30.73 -12.26
N ASP A 52 -0.90 -30.73 -11.09
CA ASP A 52 -2.01 -31.62 -10.74
C ASP A 52 -3.36 -30.91 -10.93
N LYS A 53 -4.33 -31.60 -11.55
CA LYS A 53 -5.67 -31.11 -11.89
C LYS A 53 -6.77 -31.51 -10.90
N SER A 54 -6.45 -31.72 -9.63
CA SER A 54 -7.47 -32.03 -8.61
C SER A 54 -8.58 -30.97 -8.48
N THR A 55 -9.72 -31.37 -7.91
CA THR A 55 -11.00 -30.65 -7.93
C THR A 55 -11.03 -29.39 -7.06
N ASP A 56 -11.86 -28.42 -7.45
CA ASP A 56 -12.05 -27.13 -6.74
C ASP A 56 -12.41 -27.27 -5.25
N PHE A 57 -13.03 -28.38 -4.85
CA PHE A 57 -13.40 -28.62 -3.46
C PHE A 57 -12.17 -28.80 -2.55
N MET A 58 -11.17 -29.56 -3.00
CA MET A 58 -9.95 -29.81 -2.22
C MET A 58 -9.14 -28.51 -2.06
N MET A 59 -9.10 -27.69 -3.11
CA MET A 59 -8.47 -26.36 -3.07
C MET A 59 -9.14 -25.43 -2.06
N ARG A 60 -10.49 -25.39 -2.03
CA ARG A 60 -11.23 -24.59 -1.05
C ARG A 60 -10.97 -25.05 0.39
N LEU A 61 -10.93 -26.37 0.63
CA LEU A 61 -10.66 -26.90 1.97
C LEU A 61 -9.22 -26.64 2.41
N HIS A 62 -8.25 -26.83 1.52
CA HIS A 62 -6.85 -26.46 1.73
C HIS A 62 -6.71 -24.99 2.11
N ASP A 63 -7.34 -24.09 1.34
CA ASP A 63 -7.29 -22.65 1.59
C ASP A 63 -7.91 -22.26 2.93
N GLN A 64 -9.06 -22.87 3.26
CA GLN A 64 -9.75 -22.65 4.52
C GLN A 64 -8.87 -23.06 5.71
N LYS A 65 -8.25 -24.25 5.66
CA LYS A 65 -7.41 -24.78 6.75
C LYS A 65 -6.06 -24.08 6.87
N ALA A 66 -5.46 -23.70 5.74
CA ALA A 66 -4.28 -22.85 5.74
C ALA A 66 -4.55 -21.50 6.43
N ASN A 67 -5.67 -20.85 6.10
CA ASN A 67 -6.07 -19.58 6.71
C ASN A 67 -6.36 -19.73 8.22
N GLU A 68 -6.91 -20.86 8.65
CA GLU A 68 -7.15 -21.15 10.08
C GLU A 68 -5.83 -21.15 10.88
N ILE A 69 -4.78 -21.78 10.35
CA ILE A 69 -3.46 -21.85 11.00
C ILE A 69 -2.73 -20.51 10.93
N ILE A 70 -2.76 -19.84 9.78
CA ILE A 70 -2.15 -18.51 9.60
C ILE A 70 -2.72 -17.51 10.63
N ARG A 71 -4.02 -17.57 10.94
CA ARG A 71 -4.65 -16.70 11.94
C ARG A 71 -4.15 -16.92 13.38
N GLN A 72 -3.58 -18.10 13.69
CA GLN A 72 -3.09 -18.40 15.03
C GLN A 72 -1.70 -17.82 15.32
N ILE A 73 -0.98 -17.41 14.27
CA ILE A 73 0.38 -16.86 14.39
C ILE A 73 0.35 -15.42 13.84
N PRO A 74 0.54 -14.39 14.68
CA PRO A 74 0.27 -13.02 14.27
C PRO A 74 1.17 -12.53 13.13
N TYR A 75 2.41 -13.05 13.00
CA TYR A 75 3.38 -12.77 11.92
C TYR A 75 4.43 -13.89 11.80
N SER A 76 5.11 -13.98 10.64
CA SER A 76 6.36 -14.74 10.54
C SER A 76 7.40 -14.13 11.48
N THR A 77 7.85 -14.89 12.47
CA THR A 77 8.88 -14.46 13.43
C THR A 77 10.25 -14.91 12.96
N THR A 78 11.32 -14.48 13.64
CA THR A 78 12.67 -15.06 13.47
C THR A 78 12.74 -16.56 13.82
N LYS A 79 11.69 -17.13 14.45
CA LYS A 79 11.60 -18.55 14.83
C LYS A 79 10.67 -19.38 13.95
N LEU A 80 9.61 -18.79 13.40
CA LEU A 80 8.58 -19.50 12.63
C LEU A 80 8.07 -18.70 11.43
N LEU A 81 8.13 -19.29 10.24
CA LEU A 81 7.50 -18.81 9.00
C LEU A 81 6.17 -19.55 8.78
N VAL A 82 5.04 -18.84 8.65
CA VAL A 82 3.76 -19.44 8.26
C VAL A 82 3.22 -18.70 7.03
N THR A 83 3.15 -19.36 5.88
CA THR A 83 2.68 -18.70 4.65
C THR A 83 2.13 -19.67 3.61
N LYS A 84 1.33 -19.15 2.68
CA LYS A 84 1.03 -19.82 1.40
C LYS A 84 2.12 -19.52 0.38
N THR A 85 2.41 -20.46 -0.51
CA THR A 85 3.38 -20.27 -1.59
C THR A 85 3.07 -21.14 -2.81
N ASP A 86 3.35 -20.58 -3.97
CA ASP A 86 3.33 -21.21 -5.31
C ASP A 86 4.75 -21.53 -5.79
N ALA A 87 5.73 -21.59 -4.88
CA ALA A 87 7.08 -22.01 -5.21
C ALA A 87 7.10 -23.44 -5.76
N GLN A 88 7.83 -23.65 -6.86
CA GLN A 88 8.07 -24.95 -7.48
C GLN A 88 9.18 -25.73 -6.78
N GLN A 89 10.03 -25.05 -6.01
CA GLN A 89 11.09 -25.70 -5.24
C GLN A 89 11.26 -24.99 -3.90
N LEU A 90 11.41 -25.78 -2.83
CA LEU A 90 11.68 -25.29 -1.48
C LEU A 90 13.02 -25.84 -1.01
N THR A 91 13.89 -24.96 -0.55
CA THR A 91 15.19 -25.31 0.03
C THR A 91 15.23 -24.84 1.47
N PHE A 92 15.51 -25.75 2.39
CA PHE A 92 15.65 -25.46 3.81
C PHE A 92 17.12 -25.64 4.19
N ILE A 93 17.72 -24.61 4.78
CA ILE A 93 19.12 -24.60 5.21
C ILE A 93 19.14 -24.35 6.71
N VAL A 94 19.58 -25.35 7.48
CA VAL A 94 19.79 -25.19 8.92
C VAL A 94 21.11 -25.83 9.31
N ASN A 95 21.97 -25.06 9.97
CA ASN A 95 23.34 -25.46 10.31
C ASN A 95 24.11 -25.92 9.06
N LYS A 96 24.60 -27.17 9.03
CA LYS A 96 25.31 -27.79 7.90
C LYS A 96 24.40 -28.63 7.00
N SER A 97 23.09 -28.66 7.25
CA SER A 97 22.13 -29.50 6.55
C SER A 97 21.33 -28.68 5.53
N LYS A 98 21.14 -29.25 4.33
CA LYS A 98 20.33 -28.70 3.25
C LYS A 98 19.30 -29.73 2.80
N TRP A 99 18.02 -29.35 2.85
CA TRP A 99 16.93 -30.18 2.34
C TRP A 99 16.23 -29.47 1.18
N THR A 100 16.12 -30.15 0.06
CA THR A 100 15.40 -29.63 -1.12
C THR A 100 14.14 -30.46 -1.35
N LEU A 101 13.01 -29.78 -1.55
CA LEU A 101 11.72 -30.36 -1.91
C LEU A 101 11.28 -29.77 -3.25
N ASP A 102 11.09 -30.62 -4.26
CA ASP A 102 10.51 -30.22 -5.54
C ASP A 102 8.98 -30.35 -5.47
N VAL A 103 8.29 -29.22 -5.50
CA VAL A 103 6.83 -29.14 -5.35
C VAL A 103 6.13 -29.77 -6.55
N ALA A 104 6.75 -29.78 -7.73
CA ALA A 104 6.20 -30.41 -8.92
C ALA A 104 6.10 -31.95 -8.79
N THR A 105 6.87 -32.54 -7.86
CA THR A 105 6.90 -33.99 -7.62
C THR A 105 5.96 -34.46 -6.50
N LEU A 106 5.19 -33.54 -5.91
CA LEU A 106 4.24 -33.88 -4.85
C LEU A 106 3.09 -34.73 -5.39
N LYS A 107 2.62 -35.65 -4.55
CA LYS A 107 1.56 -36.62 -4.90
C LYS A 107 0.19 -35.98 -5.11
N GLN A 108 -0.02 -34.76 -4.65
CA GLN A 108 -1.29 -34.04 -4.76
C GLN A 108 -1.06 -32.56 -5.08
N ARG A 109 -2.07 -31.95 -5.69
CA ARG A 109 -2.15 -30.51 -5.99
C ARG A 109 -1.94 -29.62 -4.77
N ASN A 110 -2.32 -30.05 -3.58
CA ASN A 110 -2.21 -29.27 -2.35
C ASN A 110 -1.46 -30.04 -1.25
N ALA A 111 -0.62 -29.34 -0.51
CA ALA A 111 0.01 -29.90 0.68
C ALA A 111 0.40 -28.82 1.68
N MET A 112 0.54 -29.19 2.94
CA MET A 112 1.25 -28.43 3.95
C MET A 112 2.65 -29.02 4.12
N ILE A 113 3.68 -28.19 4.02
CA ILE A 113 5.07 -28.52 4.29
C ILE A 113 5.41 -28.04 5.69
N LEU A 114 5.73 -28.98 6.57
CA LEU A 114 6.06 -28.73 7.96
C LEU A 114 7.56 -28.92 8.17
N PHE A 115 8.23 -27.89 8.66
CA PHE A 115 9.66 -27.91 8.96
C PHE A 115 9.88 -27.47 10.42
N ASP A 116 10.41 -28.38 11.23
CA ASP A 116 10.61 -28.19 12.68
C ASP A 116 11.96 -27.55 13.05
N GLY A 117 12.80 -27.29 12.04
CA GLY A 117 14.12 -26.70 12.20
C GLY A 117 15.25 -27.65 12.51
N GLN A 118 15.00 -28.96 12.53
CA GLN A 118 16.03 -29.95 12.82
C GLN A 118 15.99 -31.10 11.82
N ASN A 119 14.80 -31.54 11.46
CA ASN A 119 14.57 -32.73 10.66
C ASN A 119 14.15 -32.37 9.23
N LYS A 120 14.22 -33.37 8.34
CA LYS A 120 13.70 -33.25 6.97
C LYS A 120 12.24 -32.74 6.98
N PRO A 121 11.87 -31.77 6.12
CA PRO A 121 10.51 -31.29 6.02
C PRO A 121 9.50 -32.41 5.77
N LYS A 122 8.38 -32.39 6.51
CA LYS A 122 7.27 -33.33 6.36
C LYS A 122 6.23 -32.75 5.40
N VAL A 123 5.71 -33.60 4.52
CA VAL A 123 4.63 -33.24 3.58
C VAL A 123 3.32 -33.83 4.11
N ILE A 124 2.35 -32.97 4.38
CA ILE A 124 1.02 -33.35 4.86
C ILE A 124 0.01 -33.06 3.75
N TYR A 125 -0.65 -34.11 3.27
CA TYR A 125 -1.58 -34.02 2.15
C TYR A 125 -3.03 -33.78 2.60
N ASP A 126 -3.44 -34.43 3.69
CA ASP A 126 -4.80 -34.30 4.22
C ASP A 126 -4.99 -32.95 4.93
N SER A 127 -5.74 -32.06 4.29
CA SER A 127 -6.07 -30.73 4.79
C SER A 127 -6.82 -30.76 6.13
N GLN A 128 -7.57 -31.83 6.43
CA GLN A 128 -8.26 -31.95 7.72
C GLN A 128 -7.30 -32.15 8.89
N THR A 129 -6.10 -32.68 8.63
CA THR A 129 -5.09 -32.95 9.67
C THR A 129 -4.10 -31.81 9.88
N TYR A 130 -4.14 -30.75 9.07
CA TYR A 130 -3.14 -29.67 9.10
C TYR A 130 -2.95 -29.08 10.50
N LEU A 131 -4.04 -28.77 11.20
CA LEU A 131 -3.97 -28.17 12.53
C LEU A 131 -3.34 -29.13 13.55
N HIS A 132 -3.71 -30.42 13.49
CA HIS A 132 -3.14 -31.45 14.35
C HIS A 132 -1.64 -31.63 14.09
N ALA A 133 -1.24 -31.71 12.83
CA ALA A 133 0.16 -31.85 12.43
C ALA A 133 1.01 -30.62 12.80
N ALA A 134 0.46 -29.42 12.71
CA ALA A 134 1.15 -28.17 13.06
C ALA A 134 1.17 -27.88 14.57
N LYS A 135 0.35 -28.57 15.37
CA LYS A 135 0.10 -28.27 16.79
C LYS A 135 1.37 -28.01 17.60
N PHE A 136 2.36 -28.90 17.51
CA PHE A 136 3.60 -28.79 18.28
C PHE A 136 4.41 -27.53 17.94
N ILE A 137 4.53 -27.21 16.64
CA ILE A 137 5.23 -25.99 16.19
C ILE A 137 4.44 -24.76 16.63
N LEU A 138 3.12 -24.78 16.51
CA LEU A 138 2.25 -23.67 16.92
C LEU A 138 2.34 -23.43 18.42
N GLU A 139 2.25 -24.47 19.25
CA GLU A 139 2.30 -24.36 20.72
C GLU A 139 3.64 -23.83 21.24
N ASN A 140 4.76 -24.26 20.64
CA ASN A 140 6.10 -23.77 21.01
C ASN A 140 6.39 -22.33 20.55
N ASN A 141 5.59 -21.81 19.61
CA ASN A 141 5.69 -20.43 19.10
C ASN A 141 4.50 -19.56 19.52
N LYS A 142 3.59 -20.06 20.37
CA LYS A 142 2.61 -19.22 21.05
C LYS A 142 3.38 -18.33 21.99
N GLN A 143 3.42 -17.03 21.69
CA GLN A 143 3.76 -16.05 22.72
C GLN A 143 2.75 -16.23 23.86
N THR A 144 3.23 -16.39 25.09
CA THR A 144 2.38 -16.25 26.27
C THR A 144 1.69 -14.89 26.13
N PRO A 145 0.35 -14.84 26.04
CA PRO A 145 -0.31 -13.57 25.96
C PRO A 145 0.00 -12.86 27.29
N VAL A 146 0.87 -11.85 27.24
CA VAL A 146 0.76 -10.77 28.22
C VAL A 146 -0.70 -10.36 28.13
N GLN A 147 -1.45 -10.48 29.23
CA GLN A 147 -2.82 -9.98 29.32
C GLN A 147 -2.81 -8.46 29.18
N LYS A 148 -2.48 -7.94 27.99
CA LYS A 148 -3.15 -6.75 27.51
C LYS A 148 -4.52 -7.25 27.07
N LYS A 149 -5.57 -6.71 27.68
CA LYS A 149 -6.94 -6.77 27.13
C LYS A 149 -6.79 -6.55 25.62
N ALA A 150 -6.97 -7.60 24.81
CA ALA A 150 -7.08 -7.39 23.38
C ALA A 150 -8.26 -6.43 23.21
N LEU A 151 -8.02 -5.25 22.64
CA LEU A 151 -9.07 -4.30 22.32
C LEU A 151 -10.03 -5.03 21.37
N GLN A 152 -11.19 -5.43 21.90
CA GLN A 152 -12.29 -5.91 21.08
C GLN A 152 -13.00 -4.67 20.53
N TYR A 153 -12.76 -4.38 19.26
CA TYR A 153 -13.45 -3.35 18.52
C TYR A 153 -14.78 -3.91 18.02
N ASP A 154 -15.87 -3.49 18.65
CA ASP A 154 -17.22 -3.74 18.16
C ASP A 154 -17.54 -2.76 17.03
N ALA A 155 -17.55 -3.26 15.79
CA ALA A 155 -17.87 -2.48 14.61
C ALA A 155 -19.24 -1.82 14.69
N LYS A 156 -20.25 -2.56 15.18
CA LYS A 156 -21.62 -2.07 15.25
C LYS A 156 -21.69 -0.91 16.24
N GLN A 157 -21.16 -1.11 17.45
CA GLN A 157 -21.13 -0.06 18.46
C GLN A 157 -20.37 1.18 17.97
N PHE A 158 -19.24 0.99 17.27
CA PHE A 158 -18.45 2.09 16.72
C PHE A 158 -19.25 2.89 15.67
N PHE A 159 -19.79 2.24 14.64
CA PHE A 159 -20.55 2.93 13.60
C PHE A 159 -21.83 3.58 14.13
N ASP A 160 -22.53 2.94 15.07
CA ASP A 160 -23.70 3.51 15.74
C ASP A 160 -23.31 4.79 16.52
N SER A 161 -22.18 4.79 17.22
CA SER A 161 -21.71 5.96 17.98
C SER A 161 -21.35 7.15 17.09
N ILE A 162 -20.80 6.89 15.90
CA ILE A 162 -20.39 7.92 14.93
C ILE A 162 -21.60 8.55 14.24
N ALA A 163 -22.57 7.73 13.83
CA ALA A 163 -23.79 8.18 13.17
C ALA A 163 -24.60 9.15 14.07
N ALA A 164 -24.44 9.05 15.39
CA ALA A 164 -25.12 9.88 16.36
C ALA A 164 -24.52 11.30 16.54
N ILE A 165 -23.36 11.63 15.93
CA ILE A 165 -22.69 12.92 16.16
C ILE A 165 -23.15 13.96 15.12
N PRO A 166 -23.97 14.97 15.51
CA PRO A 166 -24.41 16.00 14.57
C PRO A 166 -23.30 17.05 14.38
N PHE A 167 -22.70 17.08 13.19
CA PHE A 167 -21.84 18.19 12.78
C PHE A 167 -22.07 18.54 11.32
N LYS A 168 -22.09 19.85 11.02
CA LYS A 168 -22.23 20.36 9.65
C LYS A 168 -21.07 21.31 9.37
N PRO A 169 -20.16 20.96 8.44
CA PRO A 169 -19.07 21.83 8.04
C PRO A 169 -19.54 23.21 7.58
N SER A 170 -18.93 24.26 8.12
CA SER A 170 -19.04 25.61 7.57
C SER A 170 -18.13 25.77 6.35
N ARG A 171 -18.33 26.85 5.58
CA ARG A 171 -17.44 27.20 4.47
C ARG A 171 -16.00 27.42 4.93
N GLN A 172 -15.81 28.18 6.01
CA GLN A 172 -14.49 28.46 6.58
C GLN A 172 -13.77 27.17 7.03
N TYR A 173 -14.51 26.25 7.66
CA TYR A 173 -13.98 24.94 8.02
C TYR A 173 -13.49 24.18 6.78
N ALA A 174 -14.32 24.12 5.73
CA ALA A 174 -13.96 23.44 4.48
C ALA A 174 -12.71 24.03 3.82
N GLU A 175 -12.64 25.36 3.74
CA GLU A 175 -11.47 26.08 3.20
C GLU A 175 -10.20 25.79 4.03
N GLY A 176 -10.32 25.72 5.36
CA GLY A 176 -9.23 25.32 6.26
C GLY A 176 -8.71 23.91 5.99
N ILE A 177 -9.61 22.93 5.91
CA ILE A 177 -9.26 21.53 5.61
C ILE A 177 -8.60 21.42 4.23
N ILE A 178 -9.23 21.98 3.19
CA ILE A 178 -8.72 21.87 1.81
C ILE A 178 -7.35 22.50 1.70
N SER A 179 -7.10 23.66 2.33
CA SER A 179 -5.80 24.35 2.22
C SER A 179 -4.69 23.71 3.08
N ARG A 180 -5.01 23.24 4.29
CA ARG A 180 -3.99 22.85 5.29
C ARG A 180 -3.83 21.35 5.50
N SER A 181 -4.86 20.54 5.27
CA SER A 181 -4.79 19.09 5.52
C SER A 181 -3.75 18.38 4.66
N SER A 182 -2.96 17.48 5.23
CA SER A 182 -2.02 16.63 4.48
C SER A 182 -2.71 15.51 3.70
N LEU A 183 -4.03 15.37 3.80
CA LEU A 183 -4.78 14.33 3.10
C LEU A 183 -4.49 14.37 1.58
N PRO A 184 -3.98 13.27 1.00
CA PRO A 184 -3.58 13.22 -0.42
C PRO A 184 -4.67 13.67 -1.38
N ILE A 185 -5.93 13.42 -1.00
CA ILE A 185 -7.10 13.69 -1.81
C ILE A 185 -7.38 15.18 -2.05
N TYR A 186 -6.86 16.06 -1.20
CA TYR A 186 -6.97 17.51 -1.38
C TYR A 186 -5.74 18.12 -2.08
N SER A 187 -4.70 17.33 -2.36
CA SER A 187 -3.44 17.84 -2.90
C SER A 187 -3.58 18.53 -4.26
N THR A 188 -4.51 18.08 -5.11
CA THR A 188 -4.82 18.68 -6.42
C THR A 188 -5.68 19.93 -6.28
N GLN A 189 -6.65 19.92 -5.35
CA GLN A 189 -7.47 21.09 -5.04
C GLN A 189 -6.64 22.26 -4.49
N LYS A 190 -5.66 21.98 -3.61
CA LYS A 190 -4.72 22.97 -3.06
C LYS A 190 -3.98 23.76 -4.11
N LYS A 191 -3.63 23.12 -5.23
CA LYS A 191 -2.85 23.74 -6.32
C LYS A 191 -3.72 24.63 -7.22
N GLY A 192 -5.04 24.64 -7.00
CA GLY A 192 -5.97 25.62 -7.57
C GLY A 192 -6.16 25.54 -9.08
N LYS A 193 -5.63 24.51 -9.75
CA LYS A 193 -5.69 24.30 -11.20
C LYS A 193 -5.57 22.81 -11.46
N TYR A 194 -6.31 22.26 -12.43
CA TYR A 194 -5.96 21.17 -13.37
C TYR A 194 -7.20 20.70 -14.16
N ASP A 195 -8.05 21.59 -14.65
CA ASP A 195 -9.34 21.16 -15.25
C ASP A 195 -9.16 20.42 -16.57
N GLY A 196 -9.97 19.38 -16.75
CA GLY A 196 -10.01 18.55 -17.95
C GLY A 196 -9.77 17.08 -17.68
N THR A 197 -9.63 16.33 -18.77
CA THR A 197 -9.39 14.88 -18.73
C THR A 197 -7.94 14.62 -19.05
N TYR A 198 -7.27 13.81 -18.23
CA TYR A 198 -5.87 13.43 -18.40
C TYR A 198 -5.78 11.93 -18.60
N ILE A 199 -4.92 11.53 -19.52
CA ILE A 199 -4.64 10.13 -19.84
C ILE A 199 -3.18 9.89 -19.47
N SER A 200 -2.96 8.98 -18.53
CA SER A 200 -1.65 8.47 -18.16
C SER A 200 -1.49 7.07 -18.74
N GLN A 201 -0.46 6.87 -19.56
CA GLN A 201 -0.13 5.57 -20.14
C GLN A 201 1.19 5.09 -19.56
N THR A 202 1.19 3.87 -19.03
CA THR A 202 2.38 3.22 -18.50
C THR A 202 2.84 2.14 -19.46
N PHE A 203 4.14 2.15 -19.76
CA PHE A 203 4.83 1.21 -20.63
C PHE A 203 5.81 0.41 -19.77
N THR A 204 5.81 -0.91 -19.92
CA THR A 204 6.68 -1.84 -19.19
C THR A 204 7.15 -2.96 -20.13
N GLY A 205 8.29 -3.58 -19.84
CA GLY A 205 8.89 -4.62 -20.70
C GLY A 205 10.15 -4.13 -21.40
N GLU A 206 10.87 -5.04 -22.09
CA GLU A 206 12.23 -4.75 -22.57
C GLU A 206 12.32 -3.60 -23.58
N ASN A 207 11.29 -3.43 -24.42
CA ASN A 207 11.29 -2.41 -25.48
C ASN A 207 10.30 -1.26 -25.25
N LEU A 208 9.48 -1.31 -24.19
CA LEU A 208 8.46 -0.29 -23.86
C LEU A 208 7.50 0.06 -25.03
N GLU A 209 7.28 -0.86 -25.97
CA GLU A 209 6.56 -0.58 -27.22
C GLU A 209 5.05 -0.42 -27.05
N LYS A 210 4.44 -1.11 -26.06
CA LYS A 210 2.99 -1.13 -25.84
C LYS A 210 2.64 -0.71 -24.41
N PRO A 211 1.57 0.08 -24.23
CA PRO A 211 1.11 0.43 -22.88
C PRO A 211 0.59 -0.83 -22.17
N SER A 212 1.09 -1.08 -20.97
CA SER A 212 0.63 -2.15 -20.08
C SER A 212 -0.50 -1.70 -19.16
N GLY A 213 -0.66 -0.39 -18.97
CA GLY A 213 -1.75 0.19 -18.20
C GLY A 213 -2.13 1.58 -18.70
N MET A 214 -3.38 1.96 -18.46
CA MET A 214 -3.90 3.28 -18.79
C MET A 214 -4.79 3.79 -17.66
N ILE A 215 -4.54 5.01 -17.20
CA ILE A 215 -5.36 5.71 -16.22
C ILE A 215 -5.95 6.95 -16.88
N THR A 216 -7.27 7.06 -16.88
CA THR A 216 -7.97 8.29 -17.30
C THR A 216 -8.55 8.98 -16.08
N THR A 217 -8.16 10.23 -15.83
CA THR A 217 -8.63 11.00 -14.68
C THR A 217 -9.34 12.27 -15.14
N VAL A 218 -10.47 12.61 -14.54
CA VAL A 218 -11.25 13.81 -14.86
C VAL A 218 -11.20 14.77 -13.68
N TYR A 219 -10.80 16.00 -13.93
CA TYR A 219 -10.77 17.06 -12.94
C TYR A 219 -11.69 18.23 -13.32
N GLN A 220 -12.33 18.82 -12.31
CA GLN A 220 -13.10 20.05 -12.46
C GLN A 220 -12.90 20.93 -11.22
N GLN A 221 -12.52 22.20 -11.42
CA GLN A 221 -12.13 23.12 -10.35
C GLN A 221 -11.07 22.50 -9.40
N GLY A 222 -10.10 21.77 -9.98
CA GLY A 222 -9.07 21.04 -9.22
C GLY A 222 -9.57 19.79 -8.44
N LYS A 223 -10.87 19.48 -8.45
CA LYS A 223 -11.44 18.28 -7.82
C LYS A 223 -11.32 17.09 -8.77
N GLU A 224 -10.78 15.98 -8.31
CA GLU A 224 -10.84 14.72 -9.06
C GLU A 224 -12.28 14.21 -9.02
N LEU A 225 -12.96 14.14 -10.17
CA LEU A 225 -14.34 13.66 -10.25
C LEU A 225 -14.39 12.15 -10.46
N SER A 226 -13.46 11.63 -11.25
CA SER A 226 -13.33 10.19 -11.49
C SER A 226 -11.94 9.81 -11.96
N ALA A 227 -11.56 8.56 -11.68
CA ALA A 227 -10.39 7.91 -12.25
C ALA A 227 -10.78 6.52 -12.77
N ASN A 228 -10.36 6.19 -13.99
CA ASN A 228 -10.57 4.90 -14.61
C ASN A 228 -9.21 4.27 -14.90
N ASN A 229 -8.86 3.21 -14.18
CA ASN A 229 -7.61 2.47 -14.34
C ASN A 229 -7.88 1.15 -15.05
N LEU A 230 -7.44 1.08 -16.32
CA LEU A 230 -7.45 -0.13 -17.11
C LEU A 230 -6.07 -0.77 -17.09
N SER A 231 -5.97 -1.93 -16.47
CA SER A 231 -4.72 -2.69 -16.38
C SER A 231 -4.99 -4.17 -16.53
N ASN A 232 -4.27 -4.84 -17.44
CA ASN A 232 -4.37 -6.29 -17.69
C ASN A 232 -5.81 -6.80 -17.91
N GLY A 233 -6.66 -6.01 -18.59
CA GLY A 233 -8.05 -6.36 -18.86
C GLY A 233 -9.02 -6.18 -17.68
N ILE A 234 -8.53 -5.72 -16.53
CA ILE A 234 -9.36 -5.35 -15.38
C ILE A 234 -9.54 -3.83 -15.37
N ASN A 235 -10.79 -3.39 -15.22
CA ASN A 235 -11.13 -1.99 -15.09
C ASN A 235 -11.46 -1.66 -13.63
N PHE A 236 -10.72 -0.74 -13.03
CA PHE A 236 -11.01 -0.16 -11.72
C PHE A 236 -11.45 1.28 -11.92
N TYR A 237 -12.72 1.54 -11.68
CA TYR A 237 -13.31 2.86 -11.79
C TYR A 237 -13.57 3.43 -10.40
N THR A 238 -13.13 4.67 -10.17
CA THR A 238 -13.33 5.43 -8.94
C THR A 238 -14.11 6.68 -9.26
N LYS A 239 -15.14 6.98 -8.46
CA LYS A 239 -15.94 8.19 -8.57
C LYS A 239 -15.97 8.92 -7.24
N TYR A 240 -15.79 10.23 -7.29
CA TYR A 240 -15.72 11.08 -6.10
C TYR A 240 -16.96 11.97 -6.03
N PHE A 241 -17.54 12.07 -4.85
CA PHE A 241 -18.67 12.92 -4.55
C PHE A 241 -18.25 13.98 -3.55
N TYR A 242 -18.66 15.22 -3.80
CA TYR A 242 -18.30 16.37 -2.99
C TYR A 242 -19.55 17.07 -2.50
N ASN A 243 -19.49 17.59 -1.28
CA ASN A 243 -20.53 18.49 -0.77
C ASN A 243 -20.41 19.88 -1.41
N LYS A 244 -21.38 20.76 -1.09
CA LYS A 244 -21.43 22.13 -1.62
C LYS A 244 -20.20 23.00 -1.33
N TRP A 245 -19.37 22.63 -0.35
CA TRP A 245 -18.16 23.35 0.02
C TRP A 245 -16.88 22.74 -0.59
N GLY A 246 -17.00 21.69 -1.39
CA GLY A 246 -15.85 21.03 -2.03
C GLY A 246 -15.14 19.99 -1.14
N LEU A 247 -15.65 19.71 0.06
CA LEU A 247 -15.20 18.57 0.85
C LEU A 247 -15.77 17.28 0.27
N ILE A 248 -15.02 16.20 0.41
CA ILE A 248 -15.42 14.88 -0.08
C ILE A 248 -16.49 14.33 0.84
N ASP A 249 -17.55 13.82 0.24
CA ASP A 249 -18.66 13.18 0.93
C ASP A 249 -18.50 11.66 0.85
N SER A 250 -18.22 11.15 -0.34
CA SER A 250 -17.96 9.73 -0.55
C SER A 250 -17.11 9.45 -1.78
N ILE A 251 -16.54 8.26 -1.81
CA ILE A 251 -15.81 7.70 -2.95
C ILE A 251 -16.40 6.33 -3.24
N GLN A 252 -16.84 6.13 -4.47
CA GLN A 252 -17.36 4.84 -4.93
C GLN A 252 -16.32 4.14 -5.78
N GLN A 253 -16.11 2.86 -5.51
CA GLN A 253 -15.23 2.00 -6.29
C GLN A 253 -16.06 0.97 -7.07
N LEU A 254 -15.70 0.79 -8.32
CA LEU A 254 -16.30 -0.18 -9.22
C LEU A 254 -15.19 -1.01 -9.87
N GLN A 255 -15.38 -2.31 -9.94
CA GLN A 255 -14.52 -3.23 -10.68
C GLN A 255 -15.33 -3.83 -11.84
N ASN A 256 -14.85 -3.66 -13.07
CA ASN A 256 -15.53 -4.12 -14.29
C ASN A 256 -17.00 -3.69 -14.32
N SER A 257 -17.24 -2.41 -13.99
CA SER A 257 -18.57 -1.78 -13.91
C SER A 257 -19.50 -2.33 -12.84
N LYS A 258 -19.03 -3.22 -11.96
CA LYS A 258 -19.77 -3.68 -10.79
C LYS A 258 -19.27 -2.93 -9.56
N TRP A 259 -20.21 -2.45 -8.74
CA TRP A 259 -19.88 -1.82 -7.47
C TRP A 259 -19.09 -2.78 -6.57
N SER A 260 -18.02 -2.28 -5.96
CA SER A 260 -17.13 -3.07 -5.10
C SER A 260 -17.11 -2.59 -3.65
N SER A 261 -16.99 -1.28 -3.41
CA SER A 261 -17.12 -0.70 -2.07
C SER A 261 -17.38 0.80 -2.13
N SER A 262 -17.70 1.39 -0.97
CA SER A 262 -17.82 2.83 -0.81
C SER A 262 -17.10 3.31 0.44
N THR A 263 -16.33 4.37 0.27
CA THR A 263 -15.70 5.08 1.38
C THR A 263 -16.51 6.35 1.66
N ILE A 264 -16.92 6.54 2.91
CA ILE A 264 -17.75 7.66 3.36
C ILE A 264 -16.93 8.56 4.25
N TYR A 265 -17.07 9.88 4.08
CA TYR A 265 -16.35 10.90 4.83
C TYR A 265 -17.34 11.67 5.71
N GLN A 266 -17.10 11.62 7.02
CA GLN A 266 -17.82 12.43 8.00
C GLN A 266 -16.85 13.38 8.68
N TYR A 267 -17.21 14.67 8.69
CA TYR A 267 -16.41 15.71 9.31
C TYR A 267 -16.93 15.97 10.72
N LEU A 268 -16.01 16.23 11.64
CA LEU A 268 -16.24 16.63 13.03
C LEU A 268 -15.37 17.86 13.34
N PRO A 269 -15.61 18.59 14.43
CA PRO A 269 -14.85 19.82 14.74
C PRO A 269 -13.33 19.65 14.71
N HIS A 270 -12.81 18.51 15.21
CA HIS A 270 -11.39 18.21 15.30
C HIS A 270 -11.04 16.83 14.73
N ALA A 271 -11.88 16.29 13.85
CA ALA A 271 -11.60 15.00 13.23
C ALA A 271 -12.28 14.84 11.87
N ILE A 272 -11.71 13.97 11.04
CA ILE A 272 -12.34 13.44 9.83
C ILE A 272 -12.43 11.93 10.00
N LEU A 273 -13.65 11.42 9.95
CA LEU A 273 -13.94 10.00 9.99
C LEU A 273 -14.11 9.50 8.56
N ILE A 274 -13.37 8.46 8.23
CA ILE A 274 -13.42 7.80 6.92
C ILE A 274 -13.82 6.36 7.16
N THR A 275 -14.95 5.93 6.61
CA THR A 275 -15.49 4.58 6.87
C THR A 275 -15.70 3.83 5.57
N ASP A 276 -15.35 2.55 5.56
CA ASP A 276 -15.69 1.60 4.50
C ASP A 276 -16.50 0.46 5.14
N PRO A 277 -17.85 0.56 5.11
CA PRO A 277 -18.73 -0.42 5.73
C PRO A 277 -18.57 -1.82 5.13
N GLU A 278 -18.36 -1.91 3.81
CA GLU A 278 -18.19 -3.17 3.09
C GLU A 278 -16.93 -3.90 3.54
N ARG A 279 -15.83 -3.16 3.72
CA ARG A 279 -14.55 -3.70 4.22
C ARG A 279 -14.47 -3.78 5.73
N ARG A 280 -15.49 -3.28 6.44
CA ARG A 280 -15.53 -3.20 7.90
C ARG A 280 -14.24 -2.57 8.43
N SER A 281 -13.94 -1.38 7.95
CA SER A 281 -12.81 -0.57 8.39
C SER A 281 -13.20 0.88 8.59
N ALA A 282 -12.47 1.55 9.47
CA ALA A 282 -12.60 2.98 9.70
C ALA A 282 -11.22 3.61 9.94
N SER A 283 -11.06 4.85 9.49
CA SER A 283 -9.91 5.68 9.78
C SER A 283 -10.37 6.99 10.42
N ILE A 284 -9.68 7.40 11.47
CA ILE A 284 -9.94 8.63 12.22
C ILE A 284 -8.73 9.53 12.03
N HIS A 285 -8.92 10.66 11.36
CA HIS A 285 -7.89 11.68 11.20
C HIS A 285 -8.17 12.81 12.19
N HIS A 286 -7.44 12.84 13.29
CA HIS A 286 -7.51 13.88 14.30
C HIS A 286 -6.83 15.15 13.80
N LEU A 287 -7.48 16.29 14.02
CA LEU A 287 -7.06 17.59 13.54
C LEU A 287 -6.65 18.49 14.69
N ASN A 288 -5.63 19.33 14.48
CA ASN A 288 -5.37 20.48 15.35
C ASN A 288 -6.25 21.69 14.94
N ASP A 289 -6.12 22.79 15.69
CA ASP A 289 -6.83 24.04 15.44
C ASP A 289 -6.47 24.70 14.10
N GLN A 290 -5.36 24.29 13.50
CA GLN A 290 -4.93 24.71 12.15
C GLN A 290 -5.43 23.76 11.05
N TYR A 291 -6.32 22.81 11.38
CA TYR A 291 -6.88 21.82 10.44
C TYR A 291 -5.84 20.89 9.80
N GLN A 292 -4.68 20.73 10.45
CA GLN A 292 -3.66 19.75 10.06
C GLN A 292 -3.94 18.42 10.75
N VAL A 293 -3.72 17.31 10.04
CA VAL A 293 -3.87 15.97 10.62
C VAL A 293 -2.70 15.72 11.55
N VAL A 294 -2.95 15.61 12.86
CA VAL A 294 -1.91 15.36 13.87
C VAL A 294 -1.83 13.89 14.26
N ARG A 295 -2.90 13.13 14.06
CA ARG A 295 -2.93 11.70 14.28
C ARG A 295 -3.92 11.03 13.33
N GLU A 296 -3.55 9.86 12.83
CA GLU A 296 -4.42 8.95 12.12
C GLU A 296 -4.53 7.65 12.91
N GLU A 297 -5.75 7.11 13.00
CA GLU A 297 -6.00 5.78 13.57
C GLU A 297 -6.86 4.98 12.60
N SER A 298 -6.34 3.87 12.09
CA SER A 298 -6.99 3.00 11.13
C SER A 298 -7.34 1.66 11.80
N ILE A 299 -8.64 1.43 11.98
CA ILE A 299 -9.21 0.27 12.67
C ILE A 299 -9.73 -0.73 11.63
N HIS A 300 -9.24 -1.97 11.72
CA HIS A 300 -9.77 -3.11 10.98
C HIS A 300 -10.57 -4.00 11.92
N PHE A 301 -11.90 -3.85 11.92
CA PHE A 301 -12.79 -4.56 12.84
C PHE A 301 -12.76 -6.08 12.67
N VAL A 302 -12.51 -6.59 11.46
CA VAL A 302 -12.39 -8.04 11.20
C VAL A 302 -11.12 -8.62 11.82
N TYR A 303 -10.01 -7.88 11.74
CA TYR A 303 -8.71 -8.35 12.20
C TYR A 303 -8.39 -7.93 13.63
N GLN A 304 -9.23 -7.09 14.24
CA GLN A 304 -9.03 -6.53 15.58
C GLN A 304 -7.67 -5.83 15.68
N ARG A 305 -7.35 -5.02 14.67
CA ARG A 305 -6.08 -4.31 14.53
C ARG A 305 -6.33 -2.82 14.41
N MET A 306 -5.48 -2.04 15.07
CA MET A 306 -5.43 -0.59 14.90
C MET A 306 -4.03 -0.22 14.43
N HIS A 307 -3.92 0.36 13.25
CA HIS A 307 -2.72 1.09 12.85
C HIS A 307 -2.87 2.54 13.30
N TRP A 308 -1.78 3.18 13.66
CA TRP A 308 -1.80 4.61 13.95
C TRP A 308 -0.57 5.31 13.39
N VAL A 309 -0.72 6.59 13.10
CA VAL A 309 0.35 7.47 12.65
C VAL A 309 0.20 8.82 13.35
N ASP A 310 1.22 9.26 14.08
CA ASP A 310 1.31 10.62 14.60
C ASP A 310 2.13 11.48 13.64
N TYR A 311 1.67 12.69 13.38
CA TYR A 311 2.26 13.64 12.44
C TYR A 311 2.75 14.88 13.19
N ARG A 312 3.95 15.36 12.85
CA ARG A 312 4.49 16.62 13.38
C ARG A 312 4.85 17.60 12.28
N TYR A 313 4.56 18.86 12.55
CA TYR A 313 4.77 19.96 11.62
C TYR A 313 5.73 20.99 12.23
N ASN A 314 6.48 21.68 11.36
CA ASN A 314 7.23 22.86 11.78
C ASN A 314 6.33 24.11 11.82
N GLU A 315 6.89 25.24 12.23
CA GLU A 315 6.17 26.53 12.35
C GLU A 315 5.57 27.03 11.03
N ASN A 316 6.15 26.64 9.89
CA ASN A 316 5.62 26.97 8.56
C ASN A 316 4.50 26.01 8.10
N GLY A 317 4.13 25.03 8.93
CA GLY A 317 3.12 24.04 8.63
C GLY A 317 3.58 22.93 7.68
N GLN A 318 4.89 22.78 7.46
CA GLN A 318 5.46 21.69 6.69
C GLN A 318 5.56 20.43 7.56
N LEU A 319 5.16 19.27 7.04
CA LEU A 319 5.28 17.98 7.73
C LEU A 319 6.76 17.61 7.85
N ILE A 320 7.25 17.39 9.06
CA ILE A 320 8.66 17.09 9.35
C ILE A 320 8.88 15.68 9.92
N GLU A 321 7.86 15.08 10.52
CA GLU A 321 7.96 13.74 11.11
C GLU A 321 6.64 12.99 11.05
N GLU A 322 6.73 11.69 10.81
CA GLU A 322 5.69 10.69 11.03
C GLU A 322 6.23 9.63 11.99
N VAL A 323 5.43 9.24 12.97
CA VAL A 323 5.69 8.06 13.80
C VAL A 323 4.52 7.12 13.62
N SER A 324 4.78 5.90 13.17
CA SER A 324 3.72 4.93 12.93
C SER A 324 3.89 3.70 13.81
N GLY A 325 2.75 3.10 14.13
CA GLY A 325 2.72 1.90 14.94
C GLY A 325 1.49 1.05 14.70
N LEU A 326 1.55 -0.13 15.30
CA LEU A 326 0.46 -1.09 15.33
C LEU A 326 0.07 -1.33 16.79
N ASN A 327 -1.21 -1.12 17.07
CA ASN A 327 -1.80 -1.17 18.41
C ASN A 327 -1.04 -0.24 19.36
N ASP A 328 -0.14 -0.77 20.19
CA ASP A 328 0.64 0.01 21.16
C ASP A 328 2.15 0.02 20.87
N ALA A 329 2.59 -0.52 19.73
CA ALA A 329 4.00 -0.66 19.39
C ALA A 329 4.38 0.24 18.21
N ILE A 330 5.45 1.02 18.37
CA ILE A 330 6.07 1.78 17.28
C ILE A 330 6.70 0.79 16.31
N GLU A 331 6.40 0.95 15.02
CA GLU A 331 7.01 0.13 13.97
C GLU A 331 8.13 0.90 13.26
N ASN A 332 7.87 2.17 12.92
CA ASN A 332 8.84 3.00 12.22
C ASN A 332 8.61 4.48 12.47
N ARG A 333 9.67 5.26 12.23
CA ARG A 333 9.67 6.72 12.23
C ARG A 333 10.16 7.21 10.89
N ARG A 334 9.51 8.23 10.33
CA ARG A 334 9.96 8.92 9.11
C ARG A 334 10.24 10.38 9.40
N LEU A 335 11.35 10.89 8.87
CA LEU A 335 11.73 12.30 8.90
C LEU A 335 11.71 12.89 7.50
N TYR A 336 11.25 14.13 7.37
CA TYR A 336 11.17 14.87 6.11
C TYR A 336 12.03 16.13 6.16
N TYR A 337 12.77 16.39 5.09
CA TYR A 337 13.66 17.53 4.98
C TYR A 337 13.31 18.40 3.77
N TYR A 338 13.55 19.70 3.88
CA TYR A 338 13.20 20.70 2.88
C TYR A 338 14.42 21.56 2.60
N ASP A 339 14.63 21.93 1.34
CA ASP A 339 15.77 22.78 0.96
C ASP A 339 15.65 24.21 1.50
N ASN A 340 14.42 24.67 1.78
CA ASN A 340 14.17 25.96 2.39
C ASN A 340 12.81 26.02 3.13
N PRO A 341 12.63 27.00 4.03
CA PRO A 341 11.40 27.14 4.83
C PRO A 341 10.11 27.41 4.04
N LYS A 342 10.22 27.82 2.77
CA LYS A 342 9.08 28.14 1.89
C LYS A 342 8.79 27.04 0.87
N ALA A 343 9.51 25.92 0.91
CA ALA A 343 9.33 24.84 -0.06
C ALA A 343 8.02 24.09 0.19
N ASP A 344 7.18 23.97 -0.83
CA ASP A 344 5.92 23.20 -0.73
C ASP A 344 6.17 21.67 -0.64
N ASN A 345 7.36 21.22 -1.04
CA ASN A 345 7.74 19.82 -1.13
C ASN A 345 9.04 19.54 -0.38
N PHE A 346 9.11 18.36 0.24
CA PHE A 346 10.35 17.85 0.81
C PHE A 346 11.36 17.57 -0.30
N SER A 347 12.64 17.77 -0.01
CA SER A 347 13.75 17.40 -0.88
C SER A 347 14.34 16.03 -0.53
N SER A 348 14.08 15.53 0.67
CA SER A 348 14.45 14.17 1.07
C SER A 348 13.61 13.68 2.23
N TRP A 349 13.63 12.37 2.45
CA TRP A 349 13.11 11.77 3.67
C TRP A 349 13.93 10.55 4.09
N GLN A 350 13.80 10.18 5.35
CA GLN A 350 14.48 9.03 5.95
C GLN A 350 13.50 8.22 6.79
N VAL A 351 13.62 6.90 6.76
CA VAL A 351 12.80 5.96 7.55
C VAL A 351 13.70 5.15 8.47
N PHE A 352 13.34 5.14 9.74
CA PHE A 352 14.02 4.43 10.81
C PHE A 352 13.10 3.32 11.33
N ASP A 353 13.67 2.14 11.61
CA ASP A 353 12.93 1.08 12.30
C ASP A 353 12.76 1.40 13.80
N ALA A 354 12.07 0.51 14.52
CA ALA A 354 11.83 0.64 15.95
C ALA A 354 13.11 0.69 16.81
N THR A 355 14.26 0.25 16.30
CA THR A 355 15.57 0.32 16.99
C THR A 355 16.30 1.64 16.72
N GLY A 356 15.77 2.47 15.81
CA GLY A 356 16.41 3.70 15.37
C GLY A 356 17.41 3.49 14.23
N LYS A 357 17.50 2.31 13.63
CA LYS A 357 18.35 2.06 12.46
C LYS A 357 17.70 2.65 11.21
N LEU A 358 18.47 3.41 10.42
CA LEU A 358 18.04 3.87 9.09
C LEU A 358 17.86 2.68 8.16
N THR A 359 16.65 2.50 7.64
CA THR A 359 16.29 1.38 6.74
C THR A 359 16.00 1.83 5.32
N ALA A 360 15.57 3.08 5.14
CA ALA A 360 15.35 3.63 3.81
C ALA A 360 15.53 5.15 3.79
N GLU A 361 15.94 5.69 2.66
CA GLU A 361 15.98 7.13 2.43
C GLU A 361 15.62 7.48 0.99
N SER A 362 15.20 8.72 0.78
CA SER A 362 15.06 9.27 -0.57
C SER A 362 15.74 10.61 -0.71
N LYS A 363 16.10 10.94 -1.94
CA LYS A 363 16.66 12.24 -2.33
C LYS A 363 15.99 12.71 -3.60
N ILE A 364 15.70 14.00 -3.65
CA ILE A 364 15.07 14.67 -4.78
C ILE A 364 16.03 15.76 -5.23
N ALA A 365 16.40 15.71 -6.50
CA ALA A 365 17.11 16.79 -7.17
C ALA A 365 16.20 17.38 -8.25
N VAL A 366 16.12 18.71 -8.31
CA VAL A 366 15.35 19.42 -9.33
C VAL A 366 16.30 20.29 -10.15
N GLN A 367 16.27 20.14 -11.47
CA GLN A 367 17.04 20.94 -12.40
C GLN A 367 16.15 21.37 -13.57
N GLY A 368 15.80 22.65 -13.62
CA GLY A 368 14.87 23.16 -14.63
C GLY A 368 13.49 22.54 -14.50
N ASN A 369 13.00 21.89 -15.56
CA ASN A 369 11.72 21.17 -15.59
C ASN A 369 11.88 19.65 -15.34
N GLU A 370 13.06 19.20 -14.96
CA GLU A 370 13.34 17.81 -14.64
C GLU A 370 13.52 17.64 -13.13
N SER A 371 12.94 16.57 -12.60
CA SER A 371 13.15 16.12 -11.22
C SER A 371 13.65 14.69 -11.22
N THR A 372 14.73 14.43 -10.50
CA THR A 372 15.26 13.09 -10.24
C THR A 372 14.95 12.71 -8.80
N TYR A 373 14.24 11.60 -8.62
CA TYR A 373 14.01 10.96 -7.33
C TYR A 373 14.88 9.71 -7.22
N LEU A 374 15.61 9.60 -6.12
CA LEU A 374 16.46 8.46 -5.79
C LEU A 374 15.92 7.84 -4.51
N PHE A 375 15.76 6.52 -4.50
CA PHE A 375 15.32 5.78 -3.33
C PHE A 375 16.34 4.70 -2.97
N TYR A 376 16.74 4.72 -1.71
CA TYR A 376 17.71 3.81 -1.15
C TYR A 376 17.06 2.96 -0.06
N ARG A 377 17.44 1.69 0.00
CA ARG A 377 17.11 0.75 1.07
C ARG A 377 18.39 0.18 1.65
N ASP A 378 18.55 0.27 2.96
CA ASP A 378 19.77 -0.16 3.67
C ASP A 378 21.06 0.38 3.00
N GLY A 379 21.03 1.65 2.56
CA GLY A 379 22.15 2.31 1.88
C GLY A 379 22.35 1.96 0.40
N THR A 380 21.58 1.02 -0.15
CA THR A 380 21.67 0.61 -1.56
C THR A 380 20.61 1.31 -2.40
N LEU A 381 21.00 1.89 -3.54
CA LEU A 381 20.04 2.46 -4.50
C LEU A 381 19.15 1.33 -5.04
N GLU A 382 17.84 1.42 -4.82
CA GLU A 382 16.86 0.45 -5.32
C GLU A 382 16.14 0.96 -6.56
N LEU A 383 15.89 2.28 -6.60
CA LEU A 383 15.07 2.90 -7.63
C LEU A 383 15.55 4.31 -7.93
N LYS A 384 15.57 4.66 -9.21
CA LYS A 384 15.68 6.04 -9.69
C LYS A 384 14.48 6.37 -10.56
N ILE A 385 13.91 7.55 -10.39
CA ILE A 385 12.82 8.06 -11.23
C ILE A 385 13.27 9.41 -11.77
N VAL A 386 13.20 9.58 -13.09
CA VAL A 386 13.44 10.87 -13.75
C VAL A 386 12.12 11.31 -14.37
N SER A 387 11.59 12.43 -13.89
CA SER A 387 10.35 13.01 -14.38
C SER A 387 10.61 14.36 -15.03
N LYS A 388 10.11 14.55 -16.24
CA LYS A 388 10.21 15.78 -17.02
C LYS A 388 8.82 16.39 -17.18
N GLU A 389 8.62 17.57 -16.60
CA GLU A 389 7.38 18.34 -16.74
C GLU A 389 7.29 18.94 -18.16
N GLN A 390 6.14 18.78 -18.82
CA GLN A 390 5.90 19.23 -20.19
C GLN A 390 4.85 20.35 -20.29
N GLY A 391 4.16 20.68 -19.19
CA GLY A 391 3.11 21.69 -19.15
C GLY A 391 2.08 21.38 -18.08
N ASP A 392 0.94 22.06 -18.11
CA ASP A 392 -0.15 21.95 -17.13
C ASP A 392 -0.54 20.49 -16.84
N TYR A 393 0.04 19.93 -15.78
CA TYR A 393 -0.14 18.54 -15.35
C TYR A 393 0.20 17.48 -16.41
N GLN A 394 1.09 17.82 -17.34
CA GLN A 394 1.60 16.90 -18.35
C GLN A 394 3.05 16.59 -18.07
N TYR A 395 3.42 15.32 -18.12
CA TYR A 395 4.77 14.89 -17.80
C TYR A 395 5.12 13.58 -18.48
N GLU A 396 6.42 13.35 -18.60
CA GLU A 396 6.99 12.04 -18.87
C GLU A 396 7.80 11.62 -17.64
N SER A 397 7.69 10.36 -17.22
CA SER A 397 8.46 9.80 -16.12
C SER A 397 9.09 8.47 -16.52
N THR A 398 10.38 8.34 -16.31
CA THR A 398 11.14 7.11 -16.57
C THR A 398 11.65 6.54 -15.27
N VAL A 399 11.44 5.24 -15.06
CA VAL A 399 11.82 4.51 -13.85
C VAL A 399 12.97 3.57 -14.18
N PHE A 400 14.02 3.63 -13.36
CA PHE A 400 15.23 2.84 -13.47
C PHE A 400 15.38 1.96 -12.23
N ASP A 401 15.74 0.70 -12.42
CA ASP A 401 16.13 -0.18 -11.32
C ASP A 401 17.54 0.13 -10.78
N LYS A 402 17.98 -0.64 -9.79
CA LYS A 402 19.31 -0.55 -9.20
C LYS A 402 20.47 -0.84 -10.15
N GLN A 403 20.23 -1.48 -11.30
CA GLN A 403 21.20 -1.65 -12.38
C GLN A 403 21.15 -0.50 -13.40
N ASN A 404 20.35 0.53 -13.13
CA ASN A 404 20.10 1.65 -14.04
C ASN A 404 19.44 1.20 -15.36
N LYS A 405 18.76 0.04 -15.38
CA LYS A 405 17.94 -0.40 -16.51
C LYS A 405 16.55 0.23 -16.39
N ILE A 406 16.02 0.70 -17.51
CA ILE A 406 14.65 1.23 -17.55
C ILE A 406 13.67 0.07 -17.32
N THR A 407 12.81 0.23 -16.32
CA THR A 407 11.76 -0.76 -15.97
C THR A 407 10.38 -0.30 -16.38
N SER A 408 10.13 1.01 -16.37
CA SER A 408 8.89 1.58 -16.87
C SER A 408 9.05 3.00 -17.36
N LYS A 409 8.14 3.40 -18.23
CA LYS A 409 7.95 4.79 -18.65
C LYS A 409 6.47 5.14 -18.53
N THR A 410 6.16 6.32 -18.03
CA THR A 410 4.79 6.83 -17.92
C THR A 410 4.70 8.16 -18.64
N ILE A 411 3.69 8.32 -19.48
CA ILE A 411 3.40 9.57 -20.19
C ILE A 411 2.00 10.00 -19.79
N GLN A 412 1.89 11.21 -19.22
CA GLN A 412 0.61 11.83 -18.89
C GLN A 412 0.36 13.00 -19.82
N THR A 413 -0.76 12.93 -20.55
CA THR A 413 -1.20 13.96 -21.49
C THR A 413 -2.59 14.45 -21.11
N LYS A 414 -2.90 15.69 -21.49
CA LYS A 414 -4.26 16.20 -21.41
C LYS A 414 -5.01 15.76 -22.67
N LYS A 415 -6.16 15.10 -22.50
CA LYS A 415 -7.05 14.76 -23.62
C LYS A 415 -7.57 16.06 -24.23
N SER A 416 -7.25 16.30 -25.49
CA SER A 416 -7.84 17.40 -26.26
C SER A 416 -9.35 17.25 -26.24
N SER A 417 -10.08 18.30 -25.86
CA SER A 417 -11.52 18.37 -26.09
C SER A 417 -11.72 18.28 -27.61
N SER A 418 -12.27 17.16 -28.07
CA SER A 418 -12.77 17.05 -29.43
C SER A 418 -13.80 18.15 -29.59
N ASN A 419 -13.48 19.18 -30.38
CA ASN A 419 -14.49 20.07 -30.91
C ASN A 419 -15.47 19.17 -31.67
N SER A 420 -16.65 18.97 -31.09
CA SER A 420 -17.82 18.54 -31.83
C SER A 420 -18.09 19.62 -32.89
N GLN A 421 -17.66 19.36 -34.11
CA GLN A 421 -18.26 19.91 -35.31
C GLN A 421 -19.47 19.07 -35.67
#